data_AF-A0A9P7N4B1-F1
#
_entry.id   AF-A0A9P7N4B1-F1
#
_cell.length_a   1.000
_cell.length_b   1.000
_cell.length_c   1.000
_cell.angle_alpha   90.00
_cell.angle_beta   90.00
_cell.angle_gamma   90.00
#
_symmetry.space_group_name_H-M   'P 1'
#
loop_
_entity.id
_entity.type
_entity.pdbx_description
1 polymer ?
#
loop_
_entity_poly.entity_id
_entity_poly.type
_entity_poly.pdbx_seq_one_letter_code
_entity_poly.pdbx_strand_id
1 'polypeptide(L)' 'MDFKRLPKIELHAHLTGSVSREALHHIWKQKKDAGKTDLADPLLVMPDEKHDYDVNT' A
#
# COMPACT_ATOMS: atom_id res chain seq x y z
N MET A 1 -12.02 -29.04 0.38
CA MET A 1 -12.95 -27.89 0.32
C MET A 1 -12.36 -26.85 -0.61
N ASP A 2 -13.13 -26.37 -1.60
CA ASP A 2 -12.68 -25.29 -2.49
C ASP A 2 -13.00 -23.94 -1.85
N PHE A 3 -12.02 -23.40 -1.11
CA PHE A 3 -12.16 -22.13 -0.42
C PHE A 3 -12.19 -20.93 -1.38
N LYS A 4 -11.82 -21.07 -2.66
CA LYS A 4 -11.83 -19.94 -3.61
C LYS A 4 -13.24 -19.60 -4.07
N ARG A 5 -14.08 -20.61 -4.28
CA ARG A 5 -15.46 -20.46 -4.80
C ARG A 5 -16.48 -19.93 -3.78
N LEU A 6 -16.13 -19.94 -2.49
CA LEU A 6 -17.01 -19.40 -1.46
C LEU A 6 -17.00 -17.86 -1.52
N PRO A 7 -18.17 -17.18 -1.67
CA PRO A 7 -18.25 -15.74 -1.50
C PRO A 7 -17.93 -15.38 -0.04
N LYS A 8 -17.06 -14.38 0.15
CA LYS A 8 -16.58 -13.95 1.47
C LYS A 8 -16.83 -12.47 1.65
N ILE A 9 -17.05 -12.08 2.89
CA ILE A 9 -17.13 -10.68 3.31
C ILE A 9 -15.97 -10.37 4.25
N GLU A 10 -15.49 -9.14 4.23
CA GLU A 10 -14.52 -8.60 5.16
C GLU A 10 -15.24 -7.62 6.09
N LEU A 11 -15.28 -7.93 7.38
CA LEU A 11 -16.04 -7.15 8.35
C LEU A 11 -15.28 -5.92 8.85
N HIS A 12 -13.95 -5.92 8.70
CA HIS A 12 -13.10 -4.83 9.13
C HIS A 12 -11.83 -4.78 8.27
N ALA A 13 -11.62 -3.64 7.62
CA ALA A 13 -10.40 -3.32 6.90
C ALA A 13 -10.19 -1.80 6.92
N HIS A 14 -8.94 -1.39 7.03
CA HIS A 14 -8.56 0.01 6.85
C HIS A 14 -8.15 0.20 5.40
N LEU A 15 -8.91 0.99 4.63
CA LEU A 15 -8.62 1.23 3.21
C LEU A 15 -7.16 1.69 2.99
N THR A 16 -6.67 2.59 3.85
CA THR A 16 -5.28 3.09 3.78
C THR A 16 -4.24 2.03 4.14
N GLY A 17 -4.60 1.07 5.00
CA GLY A 17 -3.76 -0.09 5.32
C GLY A 17 -3.77 -1.18 4.24
N SER A 18 -4.74 -1.13 3.32
CA SER A 18 -4.87 -2.10 2.22
C SER A 18 -4.23 -1.62 0.90
N VAL A 19 -3.61 -0.43 0.87
CA VAL A 19 -2.91 0.05 -0.33
C VAL A 19 -1.55 -0.63 -0.46
N SER A 20 -1.32 -1.32 -1.58
CA SER A 20 -0.05 -2.02 -1.81
C SER A 20 1.11 -1.04 -2.02
N ARG A 21 2.34 -1.49 -1.72
CA ARG A 21 3.56 -0.70 -1.88
C ARG A 21 3.79 -0.33 -3.35
N GLU A 22 3.47 -1.22 -4.27
CA GLU A 22 3.57 -1.01 -5.71
C GLU A 22 2.59 0.06 -6.18
N ALA A 23 1.37 0.07 -5.62
CA ALA A 23 0.39 1.11 -5.90
C ALA A 23 0.89 2.48 -5.40
N LEU A 24 1.46 2.53 -4.19
CA LEU A 24 2.09 3.75 -3.65
C LEU A 24 3.27 4.20 -4.53
N HIS A 25 4.13 3.29 -4.97
CA HIS A 25 5.25 3.58 -5.87
C HIS A 25 4.79 4.18 -7.20
N HIS A 26 3.74 3.61 -7.81
CA HIS A 26 3.23 4.14 -9.07
C HIS A 26 2.70 5.57 -8.92
N ILE A 27 1.95 5.84 -7.85
CA ILE A 27 1.46 7.19 -7.54
C ILE A 27 2.64 8.14 -7.24
N TRP A 28 3.62 7.68 -6.47
CA TRP A 28 4.83 8.43 -6.16
C TRP A 28 5.58 8.81 -7.44
N LYS A 29 5.79 7.86 -8.36
CA LYS A 29 6.51 8.08 -9.63
C LYS A 29 5.83 9.17 -10.47
N GLN A 30 4.51 9.10 -10.64
CA GLN A 30 3.75 10.13 -11.34
C GLN A 30 3.91 11.51 -10.69
N LYS A 31 3.90 11.58 -9.35
CA LYS A 31 4.11 12.83 -8.62
C LYS A 31 5.55 13.31 -8.71
N LYS A 32 6.53 12.41 -8.73
CA LYS A 32 7.95 12.72 -8.80
C LYS A 32 8.31 13.32 -10.16
N ASP A 33 7.84 12.69 -11.23
CA ASP A 33 8.02 13.15 -12.61
C ASP A 33 7.37 14.52 -12.83
N ALA A 34 6.24 14.78 -12.16
CA ALA A 34 5.56 16.08 -12.18
C ALA A 34 6.19 17.14 -11.24
N GLY A 35 7.25 16.82 -10.50
CA GLY A 35 7.86 17.72 -9.52
C GLY A 35 6.95 18.07 -8.33
N LYS A 36 5.95 17.22 -8.03
CA LYS A 36 4.91 17.45 -7.00
C LYS A 36 5.22 16.78 -5.67
N THR A 37 6.38 16.14 -5.52
CA THR A 37 6.76 15.49 -4.28
C THR A 37 8.27 15.37 -4.10
N ASP A 38 8.71 15.57 -2.87
CA ASP A 38 10.08 15.35 -2.41
C ASP A 38 10.22 14.08 -1.56
N LEU A 39 9.13 13.31 -1.42
CA LEU A 39 9.14 12.07 -0.68
C LEU A 39 10.08 11.04 -1.33
N ALA A 40 10.65 10.18 -0.50
CA ALA A 40 11.44 9.04 -0.95
C ALA A 40 10.54 7.96 -1.58
N ASP A 41 11.13 7.13 -2.44
CA ASP A 41 10.43 6.02 -3.10
C ASP A 41 9.85 5.05 -2.05
N PRO A 42 8.53 4.79 -2.07
CA PRO A 42 7.89 3.80 -1.20
C PRO A 42 8.57 2.43 -1.19
N LEU A 43 9.12 1.95 -2.30
CA LEU A 43 9.80 0.64 -2.34
C LEU A 43 11.15 0.65 -1.61
N LEU A 44 11.75 1.81 -1.42
CA LEU A 44 13.00 1.94 -0.66
C LEU A 44 12.73 2.10 0.84
N VAL A 45 11.75 2.93 1.21
CA VAL A 45 11.44 3.20 2.62
C VAL A 45 10.51 2.16 3.24
N MET A 46 9.82 1.38 2.41
CA MET A 46 8.97 0.27 2.83
C MET A 46 9.43 -1.07 2.25
N PRO A 47 10.55 -1.65 2.73
CA PRO A 47 11.03 -2.93 2.22
C PRO A 47 10.05 -4.06 2.58
N ASP A 48 10.03 -5.12 1.77
CA ASP A 48 9.13 -6.27 1.95
C ASP A 48 9.31 -6.99 3.29
N GLU A 49 10.45 -6.82 3.95
CA GLU A 49 10.74 -7.44 5.24
C GLU A 49 9.93 -6.81 6.39
N LYS A 50 9.39 -5.59 6.20
CA LYS A 50 8.64 -4.87 7.23
C LYS A 50 7.21 -4.61 6.77
N HIS A 51 6.23 -5.07 7.55
CA HIS A 51 4.81 -4.96 7.21
C HIS A 51 4.01 -4.06 8.17
N ASP A 52 4.51 -3.84 9.38
CA ASP A 52 3.83 -3.02 10.38
C ASP A 52 4.28 -1.56 10.28
N TYR A 53 3.45 -0.75 9.62
CA TYR A 53 3.59 0.70 9.57
C TYR A 53 2.42 1.34 10.31
N ASP A 54 2.65 1.70 11.57
CA ASP A 54 1.65 2.39 12.37
C ASP A 54 1.46 3.82 11.86
N VAL A 55 0.21 4.13 11.51
CA VAL A 55 -0.21 5.49 11.27
C VAL A 55 -0.62 6.09 12.62
N ASN A 56 0.29 6.81 13.26
CA ASN A 56 -0.05 7.58 14.46
C ASN A 56 -0.84 8.82 14.00
N THR A 57 -2.12 8.88 14.37
CA THR A 57 -3.01 10.03 14.12
C THR A 57 -3.26 10.82 15.38
#